data_AF-A0A966Y5U0-F1
#
_entry.id   AF-A0A966Y5U0-F1
#
_cell.length_a   1.000
_cell.length_b   1.000
_cell.length_c   1.000
_cell.angle_alpha   90.00
_cell.angle_beta   90.00
_cell.angle_gamma   90.00
#
_symmetry.space_group_name_H-M   'P 1'
#
loop_
_entity.id
_entity.type
_entity.pdbx_description
1 polymer ?
#
loop_
_entity_poly.entity_id
_entity_poly.type
_entity_poly.pdbx_seq_one_letter_code
_entity_poly.pdbx_strand_id
1 'polypeptide(L)' 'KQLDNEFASSTPESVVTLNDYVLVTLAASYKLTDNLEIYGRVENLVDQNYEEVFSYRSPGLGAFAGLRVKLGD' A
#
# COMPACT_ATOMS: atom_id res chain seq x y z
N LYS A 1 -25.60 -2.30 51.91
CA LYS A 1 -25.33 -1.52 50.68
C LYS A 1 -24.42 -2.37 49.82
N GLN A 2 -24.90 -2.84 48.67
CA GLN A 2 -24.07 -3.55 47.70
C GLN A 2 -23.40 -2.47 46.85
N LEU A 3 -22.08 -2.41 46.88
CA LEU A 3 -21.30 -1.57 45.99
C LEU A 3 -21.09 -2.41 44.72
N ASP A 4 -21.58 -1.89 43.60
CA ASP A 4 -21.30 -2.42 42.28
C ASP A 4 -20.06 -1.72 41.73
N ASN A 5 -19.21 -2.45 41.00
CA ASN A 5 -18.11 -1.83 40.28
C ASN A 5 -18.64 -1.47 38.90
N GLU A 6 -18.75 -0.16 38.60
CA GLU A 6 -19.10 0.30 37.27
C GLU A 6 -18.18 -0.33 36.22
N PHE A 7 -18.77 -1.05 35.26
CA PHE A 7 -18.10 -1.60 34.07
C PHE A 7 -17.76 -0.51 33.04
N ALA A 8 -17.50 0.73 33.46
CA ALA A 8 -17.30 1.84 32.54
C ALA A 8 -15.89 2.42 32.69
N SER A 9 -15.12 2.20 31.62
CA SER A 9 -14.15 3.17 31.10
C SER A 9 -12.77 3.21 31.76
N SER A 10 -11.86 2.31 31.37
CA SER A 10 -10.42 2.53 31.63
C SER A 10 -9.44 2.03 30.58
N THR A 11 -9.88 1.54 29.42
CA THR A 11 -9.00 1.53 28.25
C THR A 11 -9.28 2.79 27.45
N PRO A 12 -8.36 3.76 27.37
CA PRO A 12 -8.46 4.74 26.29
C PRO A 12 -8.45 3.94 24.99
N GLU A 13 -9.59 3.85 24.29
CA GLU A 13 -9.56 3.53 22.88
C GLU A 13 -8.77 4.66 22.23
N SER A 14 -7.52 4.38 21.88
CA SER A 14 -6.71 5.29 21.09
C SER A 14 -7.30 5.30 19.68
N VAL A 15 -8.31 6.14 19.47
CA VAL A 15 -8.84 6.46 18.14
C VAL A 15 -7.82 7.37 17.48
N VAL A 16 -6.91 6.77 16.72
CA VAL A 16 -5.95 7.53 15.91
C VAL A 16 -6.66 7.93 14.62
N THR A 17 -6.69 9.24 14.35
CA THR A 17 -7.12 9.73 13.04
C THR A 17 -5.96 9.54 12.07
N LEU A 18 -6.11 8.61 11.12
CA LEU A 18 -5.17 8.45 10.02
C LEU A 18 -5.39 9.61 9.03
N ASN A 19 -4.31 10.23 8.56
CA ASN A 19 -4.40 11.34 7.59
C ASN A 19 -4.84 10.84 6.22
N ASP A 20 -5.60 11.63 5.47
CA ASP A 20 -5.89 11.30 4.07
C ASP A 20 -4.58 11.14 3.27
N TYR A 21 -4.56 10.14 2.39
CA TYR A 21 -3.40 9.79 1.58
C TYR A 21 -3.80 9.51 0.14
N VAL A 22 -2.86 9.74 -0.78
CA VAL A 22 -3.07 9.52 -2.21
C VAL A 22 -1.97 8.59 -2.72
N LEU A 23 -2.35 7.38 -3.14
CA LEU A 23 -1.46 6.48 -3.86
C LEU A 23 -1.56 6.74 -5.35
N VAL A 24 -0.44 7.09 -5.97
CA VAL A 24 -0.30 7.17 -7.42
C VAL A 24 0.60 6.05 -7.91
N THR A 25 0.06 5.25 -8.82
CA THR A 25 0.78 4.16 -9.49
C THR A 25 0.89 4.47 -10.98
N LEU A 26 2.11 4.43 -11.50
CA LEU A 26 2.40 4.55 -12.92
C LEU A 26 2.88 3.21 -13.45
N ALA A 27 2.18 2.67 -14.45
CA ALA A 27 2.61 1.48 -15.17
C ALA A 27 2.78 1.82 -16.65
N ALA A 28 3.83 1.28 -17.25
CA ALA A 28 4.11 1.39 -18.67
C ALA A 28 4.58 0.05 -19.23
N SER A 29 4.18 -0.28 -20.44
CA SER A 29 4.76 -1.40 -21.18
C SER A 29 4.95 -1.07 -22.64
N TYR A 30 5.93 -1.73 -23.25
CA TYR A 30 6.34 -1.52 -24.63
C TYR A 30 6.70 -2.85 -25.28
N LYS A 31 6.07 -3.12 -26.44
CA LYS A 31 6.40 -4.28 -27.27
C LYS A 31 7.67 -3.98 -28.05
N LEU A 32 8.75 -4.67 -27.72
CA LEU A 32 10.00 -4.61 -28.47
C LEU A 32 9.89 -5.41 -29.77
N THR A 33 9.22 -6.56 -29.72
CA THR A 33 8.88 -7.40 -30.87
C THR A 33 7.52 -8.08 -30.62
N ASP A 34 7.03 -8.89 -31.57
CA ASP A 34 5.79 -9.66 -31.39
C ASP A 34 5.88 -10.68 -30.23
N ASN A 35 7.10 -11.10 -29.90
CA ASN A 35 7.39 -12.10 -28.87
C ASN A 35 8.00 -11.52 -27.59
N LEU A 36 8.40 -10.24 -27.58
CA LEU A 36 9.11 -9.61 -26.46
C LEU A 36 8.48 -8.28 -26.06
N GLU A 37 8.08 -8.18 -24.81
CA GLU A 37 7.54 -6.95 -24.20
C GLU A 37 8.38 -6.59 -22.96
N ILE A 38 8.77 -5.33 -22.86
CA ILE A 38 9.33 -4.76 -21.63
C ILE A 38 8.23 -4.02 -20.89
N TYR A 39 8.20 -4.14 -19.57
CA TYR A 39 7.24 -3.42 -18.74
C TYR A 39 7.87 -2.92 -17.46
N GLY A 40 7.32 -1.85 -16.93
CA GLY A 40 7.70 -1.26 -15.66
C GLY A 40 6.48 -0.71 -14.92
N ARG A 41 6.57 -0.70 -13.60
CA ARG A 41 5.56 -0.11 -12.71
C ARG A 41 6.24 0.57 -11.53
N VAL A 42 5.84 1.79 -11.24
CA VAL A 42 6.24 2.53 -10.05
C VAL A 42 5.00 2.77 -9.22
N GLU A 43 5.05 2.40 -7.94
CA GLU A 43 4.00 2.57 -6.95
C GLU A 43 4.41 3.64 -5.95
N ASN A 44 3.42 4.33 -5.38
CA ASN A 44 3.63 5.42 -4.42
C ASN A 44 4.51 6.56 -4.98
N LEU A 45 4.23 7.01 -6.21
CA LEU A 45 4.99 8.06 -6.91
C LEU A 45 5.02 9.42 -6.18
N VAL A 46 4.05 9.67 -5.31
CA VAL A 46 3.96 10.92 -4.53
C VAL A 46 4.75 10.80 -3.21
N ASP A 47 5.42 9.67 -2.98
CA ASP A 47 6.20 9.36 -1.78
C ASP A 47 5.41 9.65 -0.49
N GLN A 48 4.14 9.26 -0.50
CA GLN A 48 3.25 9.43 0.63
C GLN A 48 3.60 8.38 1.67
N ASN A 49 4.13 8.83 2.80
CA ASN A 49 4.28 8.02 4.00
C ASN A 49 2.90 7.87 4.64
N TYR A 50 2.15 6.86 4.23
CA TYR A 50 0.88 6.52 4.85
C TYR A 50 1.09 5.47 5.95
N GLU A 51 0.41 5.61 7.08
CA GLU A 51 0.29 4.55 8.08
C GLU A 51 -1.10 3.95 7.94
N GLU A 52 -1.24 2.79 7.26
CA GLU A 52 -2.55 2.16 7.04
C GLU A 52 -3.08 1.42 8.28
N VAL A 53 -2.17 1.05 9.19
CA VAL A 53 -2.49 0.38 10.46
C VAL A 53 -1.41 0.78 11.47
N PHE A 54 -1.81 1.14 12.70
CA PHE A 54 -0.87 1.35 13.81
C PHE A 54 0.05 0.12 13.92
N SER A 55 1.36 0.31 13.73
CA SER A 55 2.42 -0.73 13.70
C SER A 55 2.76 -1.42 12.35
N TYR A 56 2.15 -1.07 11.21
CA TYR A 56 2.61 -1.52 9.89
C TYR A 56 3.09 -0.34 9.04
N ARG A 57 4.40 -0.32 8.74
CA ARG A 57 4.97 0.64 7.79
C ARG A 57 4.47 0.30 6.38
N SER A 58 3.72 1.19 5.76
CA SER A 58 3.44 1.10 4.33
C SER A 58 4.77 1.13 3.57
N PRO A 59 4.95 0.29 2.53
CA PRO A 59 6.09 0.43 1.64
C PRO A 59 6.10 1.85 1.05
N GLY A 60 7.26 2.52 1.08
CA GLY A 60 7.45 3.83 0.45
C GLY A 60 7.40 3.74 -1.08
N LEU A 61 8.17 4.56 -1.78
CA LEU A 61 8.32 4.44 -3.24
C LEU A 61 8.80 3.03 -3.65
N GLY A 62 8.00 2.33 -4.47
CA GLY A 62 8.32 1.01 -5.00
C GLY A 62 8.46 1.03 -6.51
N ALA A 63 9.53 0.43 -7.07
CA ALA A 63 9.75 0.35 -8.51
C ALA A 63 9.99 -1.09 -8.96
N PHE A 64 9.29 -1.50 -10.02
CA PHE A 64 9.32 -2.82 -10.61
C PHE A 64 9.56 -2.71 -12.11
N ALA A 65 10.36 -3.61 -12.68
CA ALA A 65 10.55 -3.74 -14.11
C ALA A 65 10.72 -5.21 -14.49
N GLY A 66 10.34 -5.57 -15.71
CA GLY A 66 10.41 -6.95 -16.17
C GLY A 66 10.32 -7.09 -17.68
N LEU A 67 10.65 -8.29 -18.14
CA LEU A 67 10.51 -8.74 -19.52
C LEU A 67 9.43 -9.81 -19.58
N ARG A 68 8.62 -9.79 -20.64
CA ARG A 68 7.63 -10.81 -20.94
C ARG A 68 7.97 -11.40 -22.31
N VAL A 69 8.19 -12.71 -22.34
CA VAL A 69 8.48 -13.47 -23.56
C VAL A 69 7.27 -14.35 -23.87
N LYS A 70 6.78 -14.28 -25.11
CA LYS A 70 5.79 -15.23 -25.64
C LYS A 70 6.53 -16.31 -26.41
N LEU A 71 6.64 -17.49 -25.79
CA LEU A 71 7.03 -18.72 -26.48
C LEU A 71 5.75 -19.22 -27.19
N GLY A 72 5.75 -19.25 -28.52
CA GLY A 72 4.63 -19.80 -29.28
C GLY A 72 4.49 -21.30 -29.09
N ASP A 73 3.32 -21.83 -29.47
CA ASP A 73 3.02 -23.27 -29.56
C ASP A 73 3.91 -23.99 -30.59
#